data_AF-A0A093ZTC5-F1
#
_entry.id   AF-A0A093ZTC5-F1
#
_cell.length_a   1.000
_cell.length_b   1.000
_cell.length_c   1.000
_cell.angle_alpha   90.00
_cell.angle_beta   90.00
_cell.angle_gamma   90.00
#
_symmetry.space_group_name_H-M   'P 1'
#
loop_
_entity.id
_entity.type
_entity.pdbx_description
1 polymer ?
#
loop_
_entity_poly.entity_id
_entity_poly.type
_entity_poly.pdbx_seq_one_letter_code
_entity_poly.pdbx_strand_id
1 'polypeptide(L)'
;MTGPTVATVPLRVHLLHDTTIEEALQAIQHLSITMIPFEQAGLQNIARLGAEAAAACQFQSLLVIRPKADAKTPDIFAMPRMNSSNQDASFSSYALTLICNLSHNGIDVQATFDIQAIAEVQMQRILLQFEHVLQQVIEQPKIRIGDV
;
A
#
# COMPACT_ATOMS: atom_id res chain seq x y z
N MET A 1 20.76 17.81 7.38
CA MET A 1 20.51 16.81 6.32
C MET A 1 19.01 16.69 6.15
N THR A 2 18.47 17.15 5.04
CA THR A 2 17.04 17.00 4.67
C THR A 2 17.00 16.05 3.49
N GLY A 3 16.61 14.81 3.73
CA GLY A 3 16.37 13.80 2.70
C GLY A 3 14.98 13.19 2.90
N PRO A 4 14.35 12.62 1.87
CA PRO A 4 13.07 11.98 2.00
C PRO A 4 13.16 10.84 3.02
N THR A 5 12.33 10.89 4.07
CA THR A 5 12.21 9.85 5.12
C THR A 5 11.19 8.77 4.74
N VAL A 6 10.89 8.64 3.44
CA VAL A 6 9.93 7.66 2.93
C VAL A 6 10.59 6.29 2.93
N ALA A 7 10.17 5.45 3.88
CA ALA A 7 10.55 4.05 3.95
C ALA A 7 9.59 3.18 3.14
N THR A 8 10.13 2.28 2.32
CA THR A 8 9.35 1.24 1.63
C THR A 8 9.83 -0.12 2.12
N VAL A 9 8.89 -0.97 2.50
CA VAL A 9 9.18 -2.33 3.01
C VAL A 9 8.45 -3.37 2.15
N PRO A 10 9.10 -4.52 1.85
CA PRO A 10 8.41 -5.63 1.21
C PRO A 10 7.50 -6.30 2.25
N LEU A 11 6.21 -6.43 1.93
CA LEU A 11 5.23 -7.09 2.80
C LEU A 11 4.76 -8.39 2.13
N ARG A 12 4.98 -9.52 2.81
CA ARG A 12 4.45 -10.83 2.40
C ARG A 12 3.26 -11.19 3.27
N VAL A 13 2.07 -11.22 2.67
CA VAL A 13 0.83 -11.61 3.35
C VAL A 13 0.39 -12.98 2.83
N HIS A 14 0.14 -13.91 3.75
CA HIS A 14 -0.49 -15.19 3.45
C HIS A 14 -1.95 -15.15 3.86
N LEU A 15 -2.85 -15.08 2.89
CA LEU A 15 -4.29 -15.14 3.14
C LEU A 15 -4.73 -16.60 3.17
N LEU A 16 -5.26 -17.04 4.31
CA LEU A 16 -5.80 -18.38 4.50
C LEU A 16 -7.32 -18.31 4.37
N HIS A 17 -7.87 -19.08 3.43
CA HIS A 17 -9.30 -19.03 3.11
C HIS A 17 -10.20 -19.32 4.31
N ASP A 18 -9.75 -20.18 5.22
CA ASP A 18 -10.52 -20.58 6.41
C ASP A 18 -10.42 -19.59 7.58
N THR A 19 -9.50 -18.61 7.51
CA THR A 19 -9.37 -17.57 8.54
C THR A 19 -10.35 -16.43 8.30
N THR A 20 -10.81 -15.83 9.40
CA THR A 20 -11.68 -14.65 9.33
C THR A 20 -10.90 -13.41 8.91
N ILE A 21 -11.62 -12.42 8.38
CA ILE A 21 -11.05 -11.11 8.03
C ILE A 21 -10.37 -10.46 9.26
N GLU A 22 -11.02 -10.51 10.43
CA GLU A 22 -10.50 -9.97 11.68
C GLU A 22 -9.16 -10.61 12.08
N GLU A 23 -9.06 -11.94 12.05
CA GLU A 23 -7.82 -12.67 12.37
C GLU A 23 -6.68 -12.29 11.41
N ALA A 24 -6.98 -12.19 10.11
CA ALA A 24 -6.00 -11.80 9.11
C ALA A 24 -5.53 -10.35 9.30
N LEU A 25 -6.45 -9.41 9.57
CA LEU A 25 -6.11 -8.01 9.85
C LEU A 25 -5.26 -7.88 11.12
N GLN A 26 -5.56 -8.63 12.17
CA GLN A 26 -4.75 -8.67 13.38
C GLN A 26 -3.34 -9.19 13.10
N ALA A 27 -3.21 -10.25 12.30
CA ALA A 27 -1.91 -10.79 11.90
C ALA A 27 -1.10 -9.78 11.08
N ILE A 28 -1.73 -9.09 10.12
CA ILE A 28 -1.10 -8.04 9.30
C ILE A 28 -0.68 -6.85 10.19
N GLN A 29 -1.52 -6.44 11.14
CA GLN A 29 -1.19 -5.37 12.08
C GLN A 29 0.01 -5.74 12.95
N HIS A 30 0.04 -6.96 13.50
CA HIS A 30 1.16 -7.45 14.29
C HIS A 30 2.46 -7.45 13.46
N LEU A 31 2.43 -8.00 12.25
CA LEU A 31 3.56 -7.97 11.32
C LEU A 31 4.04 -6.53 11.06
N SER A 32 3.12 -5.61 10.79
CA SER A 32 3.43 -4.20 10.54
C SER A 32 4.16 -3.55 11.73
N ILE A 33 3.71 -3.83 12.96
CA ILE A 33 4.34 -3.32 14.19
C ILE A 33 5.76 -3.89 14.36
N THR A 34 5.94 -5.19 14.12
CA THR A 34 7.28 -5.82 14.26
C THR A 34 8.31 -5.29 13.27
N MET A 35 7.87 -4.71 12.15
CA MET A 35 8.74 -4.12 11.14
C MET A 35 9.16 -2.68 11.43
N ILE A 36 8.45 -1.94 12.30
CA ILE A 36 8.72 -0.51 12.59
C ILE A 36 10.21 -0.24 12.91
N PRO A 37 10.90 -1.02 13.77
CA PRO A 37 12.30 -0.75 14.09
C PRO A 37 13.26 -0.84 12.88
N PHE A 38 12.82 -1.50 11.80
CA PHE A 38 13.63 -1.82 10.62
C PHE A 38 13.14 -1.11 9.35
N GLU A 39 12.08 -0.29 9.42
CA GLU A 39 11.46 0.33 8.24
C GLU A 39 12.47 1.16 7.42
N GLN A 40 13.43 1.79 8.09
CA GLN A 40 14.46 2.64 7.49
C GLN A 40 15.65 1.86 6.93
N ALA A 41 15.63 0.52 6.93
CA ALA A 41 16.70 -0.29 6.35
C ALA A 41 16.87 -0.03 4.84
N GLY A 42 15.75 0.19 4.14
CA GLY A 42 15.71 0.44 2.70
C GLY A 42 15.86 -0.83 1.85
N LEU A 43 15.12 -0.88 0.73
CA LEU A 43 15.03 -2.06 -0.14
C LEU A 43 16.39 -2.56 -0.66
N GLN A 44 17.33 -1.65 -0.95
CA GLN A 44 18.67 -2.02 -1.42
C GLN A 44 19.46 -2.82 -0.38
N ASN A 45 19.34 -2.46 0.91
CA ASN A 45 20.02 -3.19 1.98
C ASN A 45 19.31 -4.50 2.28
N ILE A 46 17.98 -4.51 2.26
CA ILE A 46 17.18 -5.73 2.44
C ILE A 46 17.52 -6.76 1.36
N ALA A 47 17.59 -6.34 0.08
CA ALA A 47 17.91 -7.23 -1.04
C ALA A 47 19.30 -7.88 -0.91
N ARG A 48 20.24 -7.27 -0.20
CA ARG A 48 21.59 -7.81 0.03
C ARG A 48 21.65 -8.90 1.10
N LEU A 49 20.56 -9.17 1.81
CA LEU A 49 20.50 -10.19 2.86
C LEU A 49 20.45 -11.62 2.31
N GLY A 50 20.16 -11.80 1.03
CA GLY A 50 20.16 -13.11 0.36
C GLY A 50 19.23 -13.16 -0.85
N ALA A 51 19.21 -14.29 -1.54
CA ALA A 51 18.40 -14.48 -2.75
C ALA A 51 16.90 -14.29 -2.48
N GLU A 52 16.38 -14.84 -1.38
CA GLU A 52 14.98 -14.70 -0.98
C GLU A 52 14.60 -13.25 -0.67
N ALA A 53 15.48 -12.51 0.03
CA ALA A 53 15.24 -11.11 0.34
C ALA A 53 15.31 -10.22 -0.92
N ALA A 54 16.23 -10.54 -1.85
CA ALA A 54 16.29 -9.89 -3.15
C ALA A 54 15.01 -10.11 -3.95
N ALA A 55 14.50 -11.35 -4.00
CA ALA A 55 13.24 -11.68 -4.66
C ALA A 55 12.05 -10.96 -4.00
N ALA A 56 12.00 -10.90 -2.68
CA ALA A 56 10.96 -10.17 -1.94
C ALA A 56 10.95 -8.67 -2.24
N CYS A 57 12.10 -8.06 -2.53
CA CYS A 57 12.20 -6.64 -2.92
C CYS A 57 11.83 -6.35 -4.37
N GLN A 58 11.55 -7.37 -5.21
CA GLN A 58 11.18 -7.22 -6.63
C GLN A 58 9.65 -7.23 -6.86
N PHE A 59 8.87 -6.80 -5.85
CA PHE A 59 7.42 -6.68 -5.99
C PHE A 59 7.04 -5.65 -7.06
N GLN A 60 5.91 -5.89 -7.74
CA GLN A 60 5.41 -5.03 -8.81
C GLN A 60 4.17 -4.21 -8.42
N SER A 61 3.73 -4.36 -7.17
CA SER A 61 2.58 -3.65 -6.61
C SER A 61 2.99 -2.90 -5.35
N LEU A 62 2.78 -1.59 -5.35
CA LEU A 62 3.05 -0.71 -4.21
C LEU A 62 1.73 -0.18 -3.64
N LEU A 63 1.51 -0.35 -2.33
CA LEU A 63 0.40 0.27 -1.62
C LEU A 63 0.92 1.44 -0.79
N VAL A 64 0.41 2.64 -1.05
CA VAL A 64 0.75 3.87 -0.34
C VAL A 64 -0.46 4.34 0.45
N ILE A 65 -0.36 4.34 1.77
CA ILE A 65 -1.40 4.89 2.66
C ILE A 65 -0.93 6.27 3.11
N ARG A 66 -1.57 7.32 2.61
CA ARG A 66 -1.29 8.69 3.04
C ARG A 66 -2.26 9.05 4.18
N PRO A 67 -1.76 9.28 5.41
CA PRO A 67 -2.61 9.66 6.52
C PRO A 67 -3.29 11.01 6.22
N LYS A 68 -4.41 11.25 6.89
CA LYS A 68 -5.06 12.56 6.84
C LYS A 68 -4.05 13.62 7.30
N ALA A 69 -3.87 14.67 6.50
CA ALA A 69 -3.10 15.82 6.93
C ALA A 69 -3.79 16.44 8.17
N ASP A 70 -3.10 16.43 9.31
CA ASP A 70 -3.57 17.16 10.47
C ASP A 70 -3.40 18.66 10.20
N ALA A 71 -4.40 19.46 10.55
CA ALA A 71 -4.33 20.92 10.38
C ALA A 71 -3.17 21.59 11.15
N LYS A 72 -2.48 20.83 12.02
CA LYS A 72 -1.32 21.25 12.81
C LYS A 72 0.01 20.79 12.22
N THR A 73 0.02 19.97 11.18
CA THR A 73 1.26 19.53 10.53
C THR A 73 1.84 20.73 9.79
N PRO A 74 3.06 21.19 10.13
CA PRO A 74 3.70 22.27 9.38
C PRO A 74 3.81 21.86 7.91
N ASP A 75 3.66 22.80 6.99
CA ASP A 75 3.64 22.55 5.53
C ASP A 75 4.91 21.82 5.02
N ILE A 76 6.00 21.90 5.78
CA ILE A 76 7.27 21.20 5.54
C ILE A 76 7.24 19.69 5.89
N PHE A 77 6.31 19.26 6.74
CA PHE A 77 6.07 17.88 7.15
C PHE A 77 4.77 17.31 6.59
N ALA A 78 3.90 18.17 6.05
CA ALA A 78 2.86 17.70 5.15
C ALA A 78 3.57 16.99 4.00
N MET A 79 3.26 15.70 3.76
CA MET A 79 3.63 15.09 2.49
C MET A 79 3.14 16.06 1.42
N PRO A 80 4.01 16.56 0.52
CA PRO A 80 3.58 17.52 -0.45
C PRO A 80 2.34 16.94 -1.12
N ARG A 81 1.25 17.69 -1.15
CA ARG A 81 0.17 17.45 -2.12
C ARG A 81 0.77 17.76 -3.48
N MET A 82 1.70 16.92 -3.90
CA MET A 82 2.46 17.09 -5.11
C MET A 82 1.44 16.88 -6.20
N ASN A 83 1.18 17.95 -6.96
CA ASN A 83 0.14 18.00 -7.97
C ASN A 83 0.07 16.67 -8.75
N SER A 84 -1.04 15.99 -8.55
CA SER A 84 -1.26 14.55 -8.66
C SER A 84 -1.42 14.06 -10.10
N SER A 85 -0.48 14.39 -10.98
CA SER A 85 -0.52 13.86 -12.35
C SER A 85 0.85 13.56 -12.95
N ASN A 86 1.89 14.35 -12.66
CA ASN A 86 3.13 14.26 -13.44
C ASN A 86 4.33 13.63 -12.71
N GLN A 87 4.44 13.72 -11.38
CA GLN A 87 5.62 13.19 -10.67
C GLN A 87 5.43 11.80 -10.05
N ASP A 88 4.24 11.41 -9.60
CA ASP A 88 4.00 10.01 -9.18
C ASP A 88 4.16 9.03 -10.37
N ALA A 89 3.88 9.48 -11.60
CA ALA A 89 4.20 8.75 -12.84
C ALA A 89 5.71 8.70 -13.16
N SER A 90 6.48 9.69 -12.69
CA SER A 90 7.93 9.79 -12.91
C SER A 90 8.76 8.80 -12.08
N PHE A 91 8.15 8.18 -11.06
CA PHE A 91 8.75 7.15 -10.20
C PHE A 91 8.16 5.75 -10.46
N SER A 92 7.68 5.47 -11.67
CA SER A 92 7.09 4.17 -12.03
C SER A 92 8.14 3.05 -12.13
N SER A 93 8.77 2.70 -11.00
CA SER A 93 9.54 1.46 -10.85
C SER A 93 8.64 0.23 -10.61
N TYR A 94 7.33 0.41 -10.52
CA TYR A 94 6.34 -0.63 -10.21
C TYR A 94 5.24 -0.65 -11.26
N ALA A 95 4.78 -1.86 -11.64
CA ALA A 95 3.69 -2.04 -12.60
C ALA A 95 2.34 -1.48 -12.10
N LEU A 96 2.12 -1.46 -10.79
CA LEU A 96 0.93 -0.89 -10.14
C LEU A 96 1.31 -0.18 -8.84
N THR A 97 0.86 1.05 -8.66
CA THR A 97 0.88 1.78 -7.39
C THR A 97 -0.54 2.18 -7.03
N LEU A 98 -1.05 1.68 -5.91
CA LEU A 98 -2.33 2.11 -5.31
C LEU A 98 -2.05 3.12 -4.21
N ILE A 99 -2.66 4.30 -4.31
CA ILE A 99 -2.50 5.40 -3.37
C ILE A 99 -3.84 5.64 -2.67
N CYS A 100 -3.88 5.40 -1.37
CA CYS A 100 -5.04 5.64 -0.52
C CYS A 100 -4.82 6.93 0.28
N ASN A 101 -5.51 8.00 -0.11
CA ASN A 101 -5.51 9.28 0.60
C ASN A 101 -6.64 9.29 1.64
N LEU A 102 -6.29 9.23 2.92
CA LEU A 102 -7.27 9.26 4.02
C LEU A 102 -7.80 10.69 4.23
N SER A 103 -9.12 10.84 4.31
CA SER A 103 -9.80 12.12 4.52
C SER A 103 -10.81 12.05 5.67
N HIS A 104 -11.45 13.17 5.99
CA HIS A 104 -12.50 13.19 7.02
C HIS A 104 -13.78 12.46 6.57
N ASN A 105 -14.01 12.35 5.26
CA ASN A 105 -15.27 11.89 4.69
C ASN A 105 -15.13 10.54 3.97
N GLY A 106 -13.98 9.87 4.11
CA GLY A 106 -13.70 8.60 3.44
C GLY A 106 -12.27 8.52 2.92
N ILE A 107 -12.07 7.65 1.94
CA ILE A 107 -10.78 7.32 1.36
C ILE A 107 -10.84 7.62 -0.13
N ASP A 108 -9.90 8.43 -0.63
CA ASP A 108 -9.70 8.64 -2.07
C ASP A 108 -8.62 7.66 -2.55
N VAL A 109 -8.97 6.77 -3.48
CA VAL A 109 -8.10 5.71 -3.98
C VAL A 109 -7.71 6.02 -5.42
N GLN A 110 -6.41 6.14 -5.67
CA GLN A 110 -5.84 6.41 -6.98
C GLN A 110 -4.92 5.26 -7.41
N ALA A 111 -4.87 4.98 -8.70
CA ALA A 111 -3.96 3.98 -9.26
C ALA A 111 -3.05 4.61 -10.32
N THR A 112 -1.74 4.42 -10.17
CA THR A 112 -0.74 4.67 -11.20
C THR A 112 -0.24 3.32 -11.69
N PHE A 113 -0.31 3.05 -13.00
CA PHE A 113 -0.02 1.71 -13.52
C PHE A 113 0.60 1.76 -14.92
N ASP A 114 1.32 0.69 -15.26
CA ASP A 114 1.82 0.47 -16.62
C ASP A 114 0.69 -0.09 -17.49
N ILE A 115 0.31 0.66 -18.54
CA ILE A 115 -0.75 0.26 -19.47
C ILE A 115 -0.41 -1.00 -20.28
N GLN A 116 0.87 -1.32 -20.44
CA GLN A 116 1.31 -2.57 -21.08
C GLN A 116 1.08 -3.78 -20.17
N ALA A 117 1.07 -3.59 -18.85
CA ALA A 117 0.80 -4.64 -17.87
C ALA A 117 -0.70 -4.74 -17.56
N ILE A 118 -1.41 -3.62 -17.44
CA ILE A 118 -2.83 -3.54 -17.07
C ILE A 118 -3.55 -2.56 -17.99
N ALA A 119 -4.51 -3.04 -18.79
CA ALA A 119 -5.32 -2.15 -19.63
C ALA A 119 -6.20 -1.22 -18.76
N GLU A 120 -6.43 0.01 -19.23
CA GLU A 120 -7.18 1.03 -18.48
C GLU A 120 -8.57 0.56 -18.01
N VAL A 121 -9.33 -0.09 -18.89
CA VAL A 121 -10.65 -0.65 -18.55
C VAL A 121 -10.55 -1.72 -17.45
N GLN A 122 -9.46 -2.50 -17.43
CA GLN A 122 -9.25 -3.47 -16.36
C GLN A 122 -8.86 -2.78 -15.06
N MET A 123 -8.04 -1.73 -15.10
CA MET A 123 -7.70 -0.97 -13.89
C MET A 123 -8.95 -0.32 -13.27
N GLN A 124 -9.87 0.22 -14.08
CA GLN A 124 -11.15 0.73 -13.59
C GLN A 124 -11.96 -0.36 -12.87
N ARG A 125 -12.01 -1.58 -13.41
CA ARG A 125 -12.67 -2.71 -12.76
C ARG A 125 -11.99 -3.12 -11.45
N ILE A 126 -10.66 -3.14 -11.43
CA ILE A 126 -9.89 -3.43 -10.22
C ILE A 126 -10.19 -2.41 -9.12
N LEU A 127 -10.28 -1.12 -9.45
CA LEU A 127 -10.64 -0.08 -8.47
C LEU A 127 -12.06 -0.25 -7.92
N LEU A 128 -13.04 -0.57 -8.78
CA LEU A 128 -14.40 -0.87 -8.33
C LEU A 128 -14.46 -2.12 -7.45
N GLN A 129 -13.71 -3.17 -7.81
CA GLN A 129 -13.62 -4.38 -6.99
C GLN A 129 -12.92 -4.09 -5.66
N PHE A 130 -11.88 -3.26 -5.66
CA PHE A 130 -11.18 -2.83 -4.46
C PHE A 130 -12.14 -2.12 -3.50
N GLU A 131 -12.96 -1.18 -4.00
CA GLU A 131 -14.00 -0.52 -3.21
C GLU A 131 -14.99 -1.53 -2.63
N HIS A 132 -15.49 -2.46 -3.44
CA HIS A 132 -16.45 -3.47 -3.01
C HIS A 132 -15.89 -4.39 -1.91
N VAL A 133 -14.67 -4.91 -2.11
CA VAL A 133 -14.00 -5.77 -1.14
C VAL A 133 -13.69 -5.01 0.15
N LEU A 134 -13.27 -3.74 0.05
CA LEU A 134 -13.02 -2.91 1.22
C LEU A 134 -14.30 -2.70 2.05
N GLN A 135 -15.46 -2.52 1.41
CA GLN A 135 -16.75 -2.44 2.10
C GLN A 135 -17.08 -3.75 2.82
N GLN A 136 -16.92 -4.91 2.15
CA GLN A 136 -17.14 -6.22 2.79
C GLN A 136 -16.23 -6.43 4.02
N VAL A 137 -14.95 -6.06 3.90
CA VAL A 137 -13.97 -6.12 5.00
C VAL A 137 -14.40 -5.28 6.21
N ILE A 138 -14.97 -4.11 5.97
CA ILE A 138 -15.43 -3.19 7.03
C ILE A 138 -16.73 -3.68 7.67
N GLU A 139 -17.68 -4.13 6.86
CA GLU A 139 -19.03 -4.49 7.32
C GLU A 139 -19.10 -5.87 7.96
N GLN A 140 -18.23 -6.80 7.53
CA GLN A 140 -18.33 -8.22 7.88
C GLN A 140 -17.00 -8.80 8.40
N PRO A 141 -16.39 -8.25 9.47
CA PRO A 141 -15.05 -8.68 9.90
C PRO A 141 -14.95 -10.15 10.35
N LYS A 142 -16.08 -10.82 10.59
CA LYS A 142 -16.15 -12.21 11.06
C LYS A 142 -16.34 -13.25 9.95
N ILE A 143 -16.58 -12.84 8.70
CA ILE A 143 -16.65 -13.82 7.60
C ILE A 143 -15.26 -14.32 7.26
N ARG A 144 -15.19 -15.49 6.64
CA ARG A 144 -13.93 -16.07 6.19
C ARG A 144 -13.44 -15.34 4.96
N ILE A 145 -12.13 -15.26 4.79
CA ILE A 145 -11.53 -14.66 3.59
C ILE A 145 -12.02 -15.33 2.31
N GLY A 146 -12.24 -16.66 2.34
CA GLY A 146 -12.73 -17.39 1.17
C GLY A 146 -14.18 -17.09 0.77
N ASP A 147 -14.95 -16.41 1.64
CA ASP A 147 -16.35 -16.06 1.41
C ASP A 147 -16.54 -14.61 0.93
N VAL A 148 -15.44 -13.86 0.76
CA VAL A 148 -15.41 -12.46 0.27
C VAL A 148 -15.51 -12.40 -1.24
#